data_AF-A0A2A4MUW1-F1
#
_entry.id   AF-A0A2A4MUW1-F1
#
_cell.length_a   1.000
_cell.length_b   1.000
_cell.length_c   1.000
_cell.angle_alpha   90.00
_cell.angle_beta   90.00
_cell.angle_gamma   90.00
#
_symmetry.space_group_name_H-M   'P 1'
#
loop_
_entity.id
_entity.type
_entity.pdbx_description
1 polymer ?
#
loop_
_entity_poly.entity_id
_entity_poly.type
_entity_poly.pdbx_seq_one_letter_code
_entity_poly.pdbx_strand_id
1 'polypeptide(L)'
;LTPADIDALRAADIDTVLAAKLEDMDIGENDAAAAIAVGSEAVLAEFLGAATVATDFVDHYRDAENSFSYDWEERWIRDESFFKSVPAAVSELLQQTQTQAEQIAHFIMPSDQPRTPAAVAKKLAINPAALVDNQLQVCGVAGAAQPLLLLAKVLERAKPGELILVIGFGQGCDALLFRATDQIAHRKPIKGVSGALSQRREELNYNKFLSFNNLVERDIGKRGEADKQTYLSALNRRKDLLTAFIGGKCRDCQTVQIPRENYCVNPDCGALDSQDPYEFSNLSATVKTWTADRLTFDWNPPAYFGLVEFEGGGRLMMDFTEVEAGQIDTGTKMTMCFRIKQLDAQRGFRKYFWKATPS
;
A
#
# COMPACT_ATOMS: atom_id res chain seq x y z
N LEU A 1 -5.15 -18.83 13.32
CA LEU A 1 -4.27 -17.87 14.02
C LEU A 1 -5.17 -16.97 14.84
N THR A 2 -5.05 -17.00 16.16
CA THR A 2 -5.70 -16.02 17.05
C THR A 2 -4.98 -14.67 16.91
N PRO A 3 -5.67 -13.53 16.96
CA PRO A 3 -5.05 -12.21 16.74
C PRO A 3 -3.97 -11.78 17.76
N ALA A 4 -3.72 -12.58 18.80
CA ALA A 4 -2.90 -12.18 19.95
C ALA A 4 -1.38 -12.25 19.72
N ASP A 5 -0.90 -12.98 18.70
CA ASP A 5 0.54 -13.23 18.47
C ASP A 5 1.06 -12.65 17.13
N ILE A 6 0.29 -11.75 16.50
CA ILE A 6 0.66 -11.12 15.23
C ILE A 6 0.91 -9.63 15.45
N ASP A 7 2.17 -9.22 15.33
CA ASP A 7 2.55 -7.84 15.17
C ASP A 7 2.56 -7.45 13.68
N ALA A 8 2.40 -6.17 13.36
CA ALA A 8 2.45 -5.70 11.97
C ALA A 8 3.48 -4.59 11.83
N LEU A 9 4.49 -4.82 10.99
CA LEU A 9 5.40 -3.78 10.54
C LEU A 9 4.74 -3.05 9.35
N ARG A 10 4.67 -1.71 9.43
CA ARG A 10 4.05 -0.88 8.39
C ARG A 10 5.01 0.24 8.03
N ALA A 11 5.25 0.43 6.74
CA ALA A 11 5.93 1.60 6.20
C ALA A 11 5.03 2.23 5.13
N ALA A 12 4.90 3.54 5.18
CA ALA A 12 4.22 4.32 4.17
C ALA A 12 5.07 5.54 3.91
N ASP A 13 5.27 5.86 2.64
CA ASP A 13 5.98 7.06 2.24
C ASP A 13 5.16 7.87 1.25
N ILE A 14 5.26 9.18 1.39
CA ILE A 14 4.61 10.17 0.55
C ILE A 14 5.64 11.24 0.25
N ASP A 15 6.24 11.14 -0.93
CA ASP A 15 7.19 12.09 -1.46
C ASP A 15 6.54 12.82 -2.64
N THR A 16 6.23 14.09 -2.40
CA THR A 16 5.59 14.94 -3.39
C THR A 16 6.65 15.51 -4.31
N VAL A 17 6.61 15.15 -5.58
CA VAL A 17 7.54 15.67 -6.60
C VAL A 17 7.16 17.10 -7.02
N LEU A 18 8.17 17.97 -7.16
CA LEU A 18 8.00 19.31 -7.69
C LEU A 18 7.70 19.26 -9.20
N ALA A 19 6.58 19.87 -9.60
CA ALA A 19 6.07 19.92 -10.98
C ALA A 19 7.04 20.39 -12.09
N ALA A 20 8.18 20.97 -11.72
CA ALA A 20 9.16 21.55 -12.64
C ALA A 20 10.61 21.22 -12.25
N LYS A 21 10.85 20.10 -11.54
CA LYS A 21 12.22 19.65 -11.26
C LYS A 21 12.85 19.13 -12.56
N LEU A 22 13.74 19.95 -13.14
CA LEU A 22 14.43 19.70 -14.41
C LEU A 22 15.35 18.47 -14.37
N GLU A 23 15.77 18.05 -13.18
CA GLU A 23 16.72 16.96 -12.95
C GLU A 23 16.05 15.57 -12.86
N ASP A 24 14.74 15.49 -12.57
CA ASP A 24 14.00 14.24 -12.25
C ASP A 24 13.03 13.80 -13.36
N MET A 25 13.12 14.37 -14.57
CA MET A 25 12.14 14.13 -15.62
C MET A 25 12.03 12.65 -16.09
N ASP A 26 12.97 11.78 -15.69
CA ASP A 26 13.01 10.38 -16.10
C ASP A 26 12.53 9.37 -15.03
N ILE A 27 12.60 9.69 -13.72
CA ILE A 27 12.19 8.80 -12.61
C ILE A 27 11.64 9.65 -11.45
N GLY A 28 10.32 9.73 -11.30
CA GLY A 28 9.69 10.51 -10.22
C GLY A 28 9.64 9.78 -8.86
N GLU A 29 9.74 10.54 -7.77
CA GLU A 29 9.28 10.10 -6.44
C GLU A 29 7.77 9.81 -6.48
N ASN A 30 7.32 8.86 -5.68
CA ASN A 30 5.95 8.37 -5.70
C ASN A 30 5.48 7.94 -4.32
N ASP A 31 4.16 7.96 -4.14
CA ASP A 31 3.53 7.54 -2.90
C ASP A 31 3.29 6.03 -2.88
N ALA A 32 3.77 5.32 -1.85
CA ALA A 32 3.34 3.95 -1.61
C ALA A 32 3.30 3.59 -0.12
N ALA A 33 2.60 2.50 0.17
CA ALA A 33 2.58 1.91 1.49
C ALA A 33 2.67 0.39 1.38
N ALA A 34 3.41 -0.20 2.32
CA ALA A 34 3.57 -1.63 2.45
C ALA A 34 3.43 -2.04 3.93
N ALA A 35 2.82 -3.20 4.16
CA ALA A 35 2.64 -3.76 5.48
C ALA A 35 3.00 -5.24 5.45
N ILE A 36 3.79 -5.66 6.44
CA ILE A 36 4.22 -7.05 6.63
C ILE A 36 3.77 -7.49 8.03
N ALA A 37 3.07 -8.62 8.10
CA ALA A 37 2.74 -9.26 9.37
C ALA A 37 3.96 -10.05 9.88
N VAL A 38 4.25 -9.91 11.16
CA VAL A 38 5.34 -10.57 11.88
C VAL A 38 4.73 -11.50 12.92
N GLY A 39 5.32 -12.67 13.10
CA GLY A 39 4.91 -13.67 14.07
C GLY A 39 5.93 -14.80 14.17
N SER A 40 5.68 -15.77 15.03
CA SER A 40 6.56 -16.92 15.26
C SER A 40 6.05 -18.22 14.62
N GLU A 41 4.77 -18.30 14.27
CA GLU A 41 4.14 -19.52 13.78
C GLU A 41 3.71 -19.42 12.31
N ALA A 42 3.96 -20.48 11.55
CA ALA A 42 3.55 -20.59 10.14
C ALA A 42 3.90 -19.36 9.29
N VAL A 43 5.10 -18.80 9.50
CA VAL A 43 5.62 -17.64 8.77
C VAL A 43 5.96 -17.99 7.33
N LEU A 44 5.81 -17.04 6.41
CA LEU A 44 6.19 -17.23 4.98
C LEU A 44 7.70 -17.17 4.78
N ALA A 45 8.39 -16.38 5.60
CA ALA A 45 9.83 -16.26 5.61
C ALA A 45 10.31 -16.17 7.06
N GLU A 46 11.33 -16.95 7.38
CA GLU A 46 12.02 -16.96 8.67
C GLU A 46 13.12 -15.91 8.66
N PHE A 47 13.19 -15.09 9.72
CA PHE A 47 14.25 -14.12 9.90
C PHE A 47 15.52 -14.79 10.43
N LEU A 48 16.63 -14.64 9.71
CA LEU A 48 17.91 -15.28 10.06
C LEU A 48 18.87 -14.33 10.80
N GLY A 49 18.76 -13.02 10.56
CA GLY A 49 19.64 -12.03 11.17
C GLY A 49 19.57 -10.66 10.51
N ALA A 50 20.15 -9.68 11.18
CA ALA A 50 20.30 -8.32 10.68
C ALA A 50 21.67 -7.75 11.04
N ALA A 51 22.19 -6.86 10.21
CA ALA A 51 23.32 -6.02 10.52
C ALA A 51 23.03 -4.58 10.10
N THR A 52 23.47 -3.63 10.91
CA THR A 52 23.18 -2.20 10.73
C THR A 52 24.47 -1.41 10.76
N VAL A 53 24.67 -0.56 9.76
CA VAL A 53 25.72 0.45 9.73
C VAL A 53 25.06 1.81 9.80
N ALA A 54 25.21 2.49 10.94
CA ALA A 54 24.77 3.86 11.10
C ALA A 54 25.88 4.81 10.62
N THR A 55 25.55 5.71 9.70
CA THR A 55 26.49 6.69 9.17
C THR A 55 25.81 8.05 9.15
N ASP A 56 26.48 9.08 9.67
CA ASP A 56 26.02 10.46 9.54
C ASP A 56 26.28 10.95 8.10
N PHE A 57 25.44 10.47 7.18
CA PHE A 57 25.47 10.78 5.76
C PHE A 57 24.10 11.27 5.33
N VAL A 58 24.03 12.53 4.90
CA VAL A 58 22.82 13.13 4.37
C VAL A 58 22.86 13.01 2.86
N ASP A 59 22.12 12.05 2.32
CA ASP A 59 21.95 11.82 0.88
C ASP A 59 20.89 12.75 0.27
N HIS A 60 19.78 12.93 0.99
CA HIS A 60 18.72 13.88 0.70
C HIS A 60 18.12 14.41 2.00
N TYR A 61 17.40 15.52 1.95
CA TYR A 61 16.68 16.04 3.12
C TYR A 61 15.43 16.81 2.73
N ARG A 62 14.48 16.88 3.67
CA ARG A 62 13.31 17.75 3.58
C ARG A 62 13.08 18.43 4.92
N ASP A 63 13.08 19.75 4.90
CA ASP A 63 12.75 20.55 6.08
C ASP A 63 11.24 20.56 6.35
N ALA A 64 10.84 20.83 7.60
CA ALA A 64 9.45 20.82 8.05
C ALA A 64 8.56 21.85 7.33
N GLU A 65 9.13 22.95 6.82
CA GLU A 65 8.39 23.98 6.10
C GLU A 65 8.33 23.75 4.59
N ASN A 66 9.05 22.74 4.09
CA ASN A 66 9.16 22.45 2.66
C ASN A 66 8.37 21.20 2.28
N SER A 67 7.56 21.30 1.22
CA SER A 67 6.78 20.17 0.71
C SER A 67 7.61 19.20 -0.12
N PHE A 68 8.75 19.65 -0.65
CA PHE A 68 9.59 18.94 -1.63
C PHE A 68 10.93 18.56 -1.01
N SER A 69 11.41 17.36 -1.35
CA SER A 69 12.74 16.89 -0.99
C SER A 69 13.83 17.62 -1.76
N TYR A 70 15.00 17.73 -1.14
CA TYR A 70 16.21 18.26 -1.73
C TYR A 70 17.26 17.15 -1.82
N ASP A 71 17.63 16.80 -3.05
CA ASP A 71 18.62 15.75 -3.33
C ASP A 71 20.00 16.33 -3.60
N TRP A 72 21.02 15.52 -3.31
CA TRP A 72 22.40 15.84 -3.66
C TRP A 72 22.89 15.11 -4.91
N GLU A 73 24.15 15.34 -5.29
CA GLU A 73 24.75 14.74 -6.49
C GLU A 73 24.70 13.20 -6.45
N GLU A 74 24.00 12.61 -7.43
CA GLU A 74 23.80 11.16 -7.60
C GLU A 74 25.11 10.36 -7.44
N ARG A 75 26.19 10.85 -8.08
CA ARG A 75 27.51 10.22 -8.05
C ARG A 75 28.13 10.20 -6.65
N TRP A 76 27.99 11.31 -5.91
CA TRP A 76 28.53 11.42 -4.56
C TRP A 76 27.79 10.47 -3.62
N ILE A 77 26.45 10.45 -3.69
CA ILE A 77 25.61 9.49 -2.97
C ILE A 77 26.09 8.07 -3.26
N ARG A 78 26.19 7.69 -4.54
CA ARG A 78 26.65 6.35 -4.92
C ARG A 78 28.00 5.96 -4.34
N ASP A 79 29.01 6.81 -4.53
CA ASP A 79 30.40 6.49 -4.25
C ASP A 79 30.69 6.54 -2.73
N GLU A 80 30.06 7.47 -2.00
CA GLU A 80 30.29 7.68 -0.56
C GLU A 80 29.29 6.94 0.34
N SER A 81 28.09 6.59 -0.13
CA SER A 81 27.09 5.86 0.64
C SER A 81 26.92 4.41 0.17
N PHE A 82 26.23 4.16 -0.95
CA PHE A 82 25.88 2.82 -1.40
C PHE A 82 27.09 1.90 -1.53
N PHE A 83 28.22 2.41 -2.06
CA PHE A 83 29.43 1.61 -2.26
C PHE A 83 30.25 1.38 -0.99
N LYS A 84 29.94 2.03 0.12
CA LYS A 84 30.61 1.88 1.42
C LYS A 84 29.72 1.17 2.44
N SER A 85 28.54 1.73 2.71
CA SER A 85 27.63 1.27 3.76
C SER A 85 27.00 -0.09 3.45
N VAL A 86 26.51 -0.30 2.22
CA VAL A 86 25.85 -1.57 1.85
C VAL A 86 26.82 -2.75 1.90
N PRO A 87 28.03 -2.68 1.30
CA PRO A 87 28.98 -3.78 1.41
C PRO A 87 29.41 -4.08 2.84
N ALA A 88 29.55 -3.05 3.69
CA ALA A 88 29.90 -3.23 5.10
C ALA A 88 28.80 -3.99 5.85
N ALA A 89 27.54 -3.52 5.78
CA ALA A 89 26.40 -4.17 6.44
C ALA A 89 26.18 -5.60 5.94
N VAL A 90 26.23 -5.82 4.63
CA VAL A 90 26.03 -7.16 4.05
C VAL A 90 27.16 -8.11 4.43
N SER A 91 28.43 -7.67 4.40
CA SER A 91 29.56 -8.53 4.77
C SER A 91 29.47 -8.96 6.24
N GLU A 92 29.12 -8.04 7.12
CA GLU A 92 28.89 -8.34 8.54
C GLU A 92 27.75 -9.35 8.73
N LEU A 93 26.60 -9.12 8.08
CA LEU A 93 25.45 -10.03 8.16
C LEU A 93 25.80 -11.43 7.67
N LEU A 94 26.44 -11.55 6.50
CA LEU A 94 26.84 -12.84 5.92
C LEU A 94 27.82 -13.59 6.82
N GLN A 95 28.72 -12.88 7.50
CA GLN A 95 29.62 -13.48 8.49
C GLN A 95 28.85 -13.99 9.71
N GLN A 96 27.92 -13.19 10.27
CA GLN A 96 27.10 -13.55 11.42
C GLN A 96 26.21 -14.78 11.14
N THR A 97 25.60 -14.84 9.95
CA THR A 97 24.71 -15.94 9.54
C THR A 97 25.43 -17.09 8.85
N GLN A 98 26.76 -17.03 8.74
CA GLN A 98 27.59 -18.04 8.07
C GLN A 98 27.10 -18.38 6.65
N THR A 99 26.63 -17.36 5.94
CA THR A 99 26.03 -17.48 4.60
C THR A 99 27.00 -16.95 3.55
N GLN A 100 27.07 -17.60 2.40
CA GLN A 100 27.85 -17.13 1.26
C GLN A 100 26.99 -16.24 0.34
N ALA A 101 27.60 -15.23 -0.28
CA ALA A 101 26.89 -14.28 -1.14
C ALA A 101 26.19 -14.96 -2.33
N GLU A 102 26.78 -16.05 -2.84
CA GLU A 102 26.27 -16.85 -3.94
C GLU A 102 24.99 -17.63 -3.58
N GLN A 103 24.71 -17.82 -2.29
CA GLN A 103 23.50 -18.48 -1.80
C GLN A 103 22.27 -17.56 -1.78
N ILE A 104 22.48 -16.24 -1.93
CA ILE A 104 21.39 -15.26 -2.00
C ILE A 104 20.63 -15.48 -3.30
N ALA A 105 19.35 -15.86 -3.18
CA ALA A 105 18.47 -16.11 -4.31
C ALA A 105 17.72 -14.85 -4.74
N HIS A 106 17.44 -13.94 -3.80
CA HIS A 106 16.79 -12.66 -4.06
C HIS A 106 17.53 -11.56 -3.30
N PHE A 107 18.03 -10.55 -4.02
CA PHE A 107 18.69 -9.38 -3.47
C PHE A 107 17.84 -8.13 -3.75
N ILE A 108 17.22 -7.61 -2.70
CA ILE A 108 16.38 -6.41 -2.72
C ILE A 108 17.24 -5.25 -2.26
N MET A 109 17.57 -4.36 -3.19
CA MET A 109 18.33 -3.14 -2.92
C MET A 109 17.61 -1.93 -3.53
N PRO A 110 16.66 -1.34 -2.78
CA PRO A 110 16.02 -0.09 -3.16
C PRO A 110 17.05 1.00 -3.46
N SER A 111 16.88 1.62 -4.61
CA SER A 111 17.67 2.76 -5.09
C SER A 111 16.91 3.38 -6.24
N ASP A 112 16.89 4.71 -6.23
CA ASP A 112 16.52 5.63 -7.31
C ASP A 112 17.46 5.50 -8.53
N GLN A 113 18.70 5.06 -8.32
CA GLN A 113 19.73 4.89 -9.36
C GLN A 113 19.68 3.49 -10.00
N PRO A 114 19.17 3.32 -11.24
CA PRO A 114 18.87 1.99 -11.79
C PRO A 114 20.10 1.06 -11.93
N ARG A 115 21.30 1.65 -12.03
CA ARG A 115 22.55 0.90 -12.26
C ARG A 115 23.29 0.54 -10.96
N THR A 116 22.99 1.22 -9.85
CA THR A 116 23.72 1.09 -8.59
C THR A 116 23.53 -0.29 -7.95
N PRO A 117 22.31 -0.87 -7.88
CA PRO A 117 22.12 -2.21 -7.32
C PRO A 117 22.95 -3.30 -8.00
N ALA A 118 23.03 -3.28 -9.34
CA ALA A 118 23.84 -4.24 -10.10
C ALA A 118 25.34 -4.10 -9.82
N ALA A 119 25.84 -2.86 -9.66
CA ALA A 119 27.24 -2.61 -9.33
C ALA A 119 27.60 -3.08 -7.92
N VAL A 120 26.71 -2.85 -6.95
CA VAL A 120 26.88 -3.33 -5.56
C VAL A 120 26.81 -4.85 -5.48
N ALA A 121 25.84 -5.49 -6.14
CA ALA A 121 25.75 -6.95 -6.21
C ALA A 121 27.04 -7.58 -6.74
N LYS A 122 27.63 -7.00 -7.80
CA LYS A 122 28.91 -7.45 -8.35
C LYS A 122 30.06 -7.32 -7.33
N LYS A 123 30.12 -6.21 -6.58
CA LYS A 123 31.15 -5.99 -5.55
C LYS A 123 31.04 -6.99 -4.40
N LEU A 124 29.82 -7.42 -4.08
CA LEU A 124 29.50 -8.40 -3.05
C LEU A 124 29.57 -9.86 -3.54
N ALA A 125 29.90 -10.10 -4.81
CA ALA A 125 29.84 -11.44 -5.44
C ALA A 125 28.45 -12.11 -5.38
N ILE A 126 27.38 -11.32 -5.27
CA ILE A 126 26.00 -11.81 -5.39
C ILE A 126 25.70 -12.09 -6.86
N ASN A 127 25.04 -13.22 -7.14
CA ASN A 127 24.65 -13.59 -8.49
C ASN A 127 23.75 -12.49 -9.11
N PRO A 128 24.08 -11.96 -10.31
CA PRO A 128 23.25 -10.97 -10.98
C PRO A 128 21.78 -11.38 -11.18
N ALA A 129 21.51 -12.69 -11.32
CA ALA A 129 20.16 -13.21 -11.45
C ALA A 129 19.32 -13.11 -10.16
N ALA A 130 19.96 -12.92 -9.01
CA ALA A 130 19.28 -12.70 -7.73
C ALA A 130 18.75 -11.27 -7.59
N LEU A 131 19.23 -10.32 -8.41
CA LEU A 131 18.83 -8.93 -8.29
C LEU A 131 17.32 -8.75 -8.56
N VAL A 132 16.62 -8.15 -7.60
CA VAL A 132 15.21 -7.85 -7.71
C VAL A 132 15.02 -6.50 -8.40
N ASP A 133 14.16 -6.46 -9.41
CA ASP A 133 13.80 -5.22 -10.11
C ASP A 133 13.09 -4.24 -9.17
N ASN A 134 13.68 -3.07 -8.98
CA ASN A 134 13.20 -1.99 -8.12
C ASN A 134 11.86 -1.40 -8.55
N GLN A 135 11.27 -1.78 -9.69
CA GLN A 135 9.98 -1.27 -10.16
C GLN A 135 9.95 0.24 -10.45
N LEU A 136 11.10 0.87 -10.68
CA LEU A 136 11.19 2.32 -10.92
C LEU A 136 10.30 2.78 -12.09
N GLN A 137 10.17 1.95 -13.13
CA GLN A 137 9.35 2.27 -14.30
C GLN A 137 7.83 2.08 -14.09
N VAL A 138 7.42 1.41 -13.01
CA VAL A 138 6.02 1.06 -12.74
C VAL A 138 5.48 1.82 -11.53
N CYS A 139 6.27 1.92 -10.48
CA CYS A 139 5.91 2.53 -9.19
C CYS A 139 6.73 3.77 -8.86
N GLY A 140 7.80 4.07 -9.62
CA GLY A 140 8.81 5.04 -9.24
C GLY A 140 9.53 4.69 -7.94
N VAL A 141 9.96 5.73 -7.22
CA VAL A 141 10.65 5.63 -5.94
C VAL A 141 9.65 5.83 -4.81
N ALA A 142 9.37 4.78 -4.02
CA ALA A 142 8.45 4.82 -2.90
C ALA A 142 9.14 4.88 -1.52
N GLY A 143 10.30 5.55 -1.46
CA GLY A 143 11.06 5.81 -0.25
C GLY A 143 11.15 4.63 0.72
N ALA A 144 10.79 4.86 1.97
CA ALA A 144 10.83 3.88 3.06
C ALA A 144 9.90 2.67 2.85
N ALA A 145 8.88 2.77 1.99
CA ALA A 145 8.00 1.65 1.68
C ALA A 145 8.61 0.69 0.62
N GLN A 146 9.57 1.15 -0.19
CA GLN A 146 10.17 0.37 -1.28
C GLN A 146 10.74 -1.00 -0.84
N PRO A 147 11.56 -1.11 0.24
CA PRO A 147 12.11 -2.40 0.66
C PRO A 147 11.02 -3.42 1.01
N LEU A 148 9.97 -2.98 1.71
CA LEU A 148 8.86 -3.85 2.12
C LEU A 148 7.95 -4.21 0.95
N LEU A 149 7.73 -3.28 0.02
CA LEU A 149 6.97 -3.54 -1.21
C LEU A 149 7.67 -4.61 -2.06
N LEU A 150 8.99 -4.47 -2.26
CA LEU A 150 9.78 -5.43 -3.02
C LEU A 150 9.87 -6.78 -2.31
N LEU A 151 9.98 -6.80 -0.97
CA LEU A 151 9.89 -8.03 -0.17
C LEU A 151 8.55 -8.74 -0.39
N ALA A 152 7.43 -8.03 -0.26
CA ALA A 152 6.10 -8.60 -0.52
C ALA A 152 6.00 -9.18 -1.94
N LYS A 153 6.54 -8.47 -2.95
CA LYS A 153 6.58 -8.93 -4.34
C LYS A 153 7.44 -10.20 -4.51
N VAL A 154 8.57 -10.31 -3.83
CA VAL A 154 9.41 -11.51 -3.86
C VAL A 154 8.69 -12.70 -3.22
N LEU A 155 8.01 -12.48 -2.10
CA LEU A 155 7.28 -13.53 -1.39
C LEU A 155 6.14 -14.17 -2.21
N GLU A 156 5.65 -13.52 -3.26
CA GLU A 156 4.68 -14.11 -4.18
C GLU A 156 5.23 -15.27 -5.02
N ARG A 157 6.56 -15.28 -5.23
CA ARG A 157 7.22 -16.18 -6.19
C ARG A 157 8.44 -16.93 -5.65
N ALA A 158 8.93 -16.56 -4.47
CA ALA A 158 10.05 -17.25 -3.83
C ALA A 158 9.68 -18.71 -3.54
N LYS A 159 10.69 -19.59 -3.59
CA LYS A 159 10.55 -21.02 -3.34
C LYS A 159 11.05 -21.37 -1.94
N PRO A 160 10.55 -22.46 -1.32
CA PRO A 160 11.04 -22.89 -0.03
C PRO A 160 12.57 -23.06 -0.02
N GLY A 161 13.21 -22.56 1.04
CA GLY A 161 14.65 -22.60 1.25
C GLY A 161 15.44 -21.47 0.60
N GLU A 162 14.86 -20.70 -0.33
CA GLU A 162 15.54 -19.56 -0.96
C GLU A 162 15.84 -18.44 0.04
N LEU A 163 17.05 -17.88 -0.05
CA LEU A 163 17.49 -16.77 0.79
C LEU A 163 17.14 -15.42 0.15
N ILE A 164 16.57 -14.53 0.95
CA ILE A 164 16.12 -13.20 0.56
C ILE A 164 16.89 -12.17 1.40
N LEU A 165 17.76 -11.41 0.76
CA LEU A 165 18.51 -10.31 1.37
C LEU A 165 17.80 -8.99 1.05
N VAL A 166 17.44 -8.24 2.08
CA VAL A 166 16.74 -6.95 1.98
C VAL A 166 17.61 -5.85 2.54
N ILE A 167 17.79 -4.78 1.76
CA ILE A 167 18.49 -3.57 2.18
C ILE A 167 17.47 -2.47 2.49
N GLY A 168 17.55 -1.92 3.69
CA GLY A 168 16.99 -0.62 4.04
C GLY A 168 18.11 0.42 3.95
N PHE A 169 17.90 1.48 3.18
CA PHE A 169 18.89 2.53 2.99
C PHE A 169 18.31 3.89 3.38
N GLY A 170 19.13 4.73 4.01
CA GLY A 170 18.83 6.08 4.46
C GLY A 170 20.11 6.73 5.00
N GLN A 171 20.08 7.27 6.22
CA GLN A 171 21.29 7.74 6.93
C GLN A 171 22.11 6.59 7.52
N GLY A 172 22.47 5.63 6.66
CA GLY A 172 23.02 4.34 7.05
C GLY A 172 22.49 3.22 6.17
N CYS A 173 22.69 1.99 6.62
CA CYS A 173 22.24 0.80 5.93
C CYS A 173 21.84 -0.28 6.92
N ASP A 174 20.63 -0.81 6.76
CA ASP A 174 20.17 -2.03 7.39
C ASP A 174 20.19 -3.16 6.36
N ALA A 175 20.84 -4.27 6.70
CA ALA A 175 20.77 -5.51 5.94
C ALA A 175 19.98 -6.54 6.74
N LEU A 176 18.93 -7.11 6.13
CA LEU A 176 18.07 -8.12 6.74
C LEU A 176 18.11 -9.39 5.90
N LEU A 177 18.33 -10.54 6.53
CA LEU A 177 18.35 -11.84 5.83
C LEU A 177 17.16 -12.69 6.26
N PHE A 178 16.45 -13.20 5.26
CA PHE A 178 15.32 -14.11 5.45
C PHE A 178 15.50 -15.41 4.66
N ARG A 179 14.85 -16.48 5.13
CA ARG A 179 14.71 -17.75 4.41
C ARG A 179 13.24 -18.03 4.14
N ALA A 180 12.85 -18.19 2.88
CA ALA A 180 11.50 -18.61 2.54
C ALA A 180 11.19 -20.00 3.12
N THR A 181 10.06 -20.16 3.79
CA THR A 181 9.65 -21.44 4.38
C THR A 181 8.76 -22.25 3.43
N ASP A 182 8.45 -23.50 3.80
CA ASP A 182 7.49 -24.31 3.05
C ASP A 182 6.07 -23.69 2.98
N GLN A 183 5.73 -22.79 3.91
CA GLN A 183 4.41 -22.15 3.93
C GLN A 183 4.14 -21.31 2.68
N ILE A 184 5.19 -20.81 2.03
CA ILE A 184 5.09 -19.99 0.81
C ILE A 184 4.45 -20.77 -0.36
N ALA A 185 4.56 -22.10 -0.37
CA ALA A 185 3.93 -22.96 -1.36
C ALA A 185 2.41 -23.08 -1.16
N HIS A 186 1.92 -22.86 0.07
CA HIS A 186 0.54 -23.09 0.47
C HIS A 186 -0.25 -21.79 0.70
N ARG A 187 0.43 -20.67 0.90
CA ARG A 187 -0.17 -19.37 1.19
C ARG A 187 0.23 -18.36 0.14
N LYS A 188 -0.69 -18.05 -0.76
CA LYS A 188 -0.55 -16.96 -1.73
C LYS A 188 -1.44 -15.79 -1.33
N PRO A 189 -0.98 -14.54 -1.53
CA PRO A 189 -1.84 -13.40 -1.32
C PRO A 189 -3.01 -13.44 -2.31
N ILE A 190 -4.20 -12.98 -1.87
CA ILE A 190 -5.39 -12.91 -2.73
C ILE A 190 -5.12 -12.00 -3.95
N LYS A 191 -4.42 -10.88 -3.70
CA LYS A 191 -4.08 -9.88 -4.73
C LYS A 191 -2.56 -9.71 -4.88
N GLY A 192 -1.87 -9.48 -3.77
CA GLY A 192 -0.44 -9.19 -3.77
C GLY A 192 -0.09 -7.85 -4.43
N VAL A 193 1.20 -7.56 -4.50
CA VAL A 193 1.78 -6.45 -5.27
C VAL A 193 1.50 -6.65 -6.77
N SER A 194 1.71 -7.85 -7.31
CA SER A 194 1.50 -8.07 -8.76
C SER A 194 0.05 -7.81 -9.19
N GLY A 195 -0.93 -8.27 -8.40
CA GLY A 195 -2.35 -7.99 -8.67
C GLY A 195 -2.75 -6.54 -8.44
N ALA A 196 -2.09 -5.82 -7.52
CA ALA A 196 -2.28 -4.38 -7.36
C ALA A 196 -1.76 -3.62 -8.59
N LEU A 197 -0.59 -3.98 -9.11
CA LEU A 197 0.01 -3.35 -10.29
C LEU A 197 -0.73 -3.70 -11.59
N SER A 198 -1.36 -4.87 -11.69
CA SER A 198 -2.17 -5.23 -12.86
C SER A 198 -3.49 -4.46 -12.92
N GLN A 199 -4.00 -4.01 -11.78
CA GLN A 199 -5.21 -3.18 -11.68
C GLN A 199 -4.88 -1.68 -11.68
N ARG A 200 -3.63 -1.29 -11.95
CA ARG A 200 -3.28 0.13 -12.04
C ARG A 200 -4.04 0.79 -13.18
N ARG A 201 -4.26 2.10 -13.03
CA ARG A 201 -4.80 2.95 -14.08
C ARG A 201 -3.81 4.05 -14.38
N GLU A 202 -3.40 4.14 -15.64
CA GLU A 202 -2.52 5.20 -16.11
C GLU A 202 -3.34 6.49 -16.30
N GLU A 203 -2.88 7.59 -15.72
CA GLU A 203 -3.44 8.92 -15.93
C GLU A 203 -2.48 9.70 -16.81
N LEU A 204 -2.93 10.00 -18.03
CA LEU A 204 -2.12 10.67 -19.06
C LEU A 204 -2.28 12.20 -19.00
N ASN A 205 -3.20 12.71 -18.18
CA ASN A 205 -3.42 14.14 -18.04
C ASN A 205 -2.55 14.72 -16.91
N TYR A 206 -1.46 15.38 -17.32
CA TYR A 206 -0.55 16.06 -16.39
C TYR A 206 -1.25 17.09 -15.49
N ASN A 207 -2.28 17.79 -15.97
CA ASN A 207 -3.02 18.74 -15.14
C ASN A 207 -3.79 18.06 -14.00
N LYS A 208 -4.24 16.81 -14.20
CA LYS A 208 -4.83 16.03 -13.12
C LYS A 208 -3.78 15.63 -12.09
N PHE A 209 -2.57 15.26 -12.52
CA PHE A 209 -1.46 15.03 -11.60
C PHE A 209 -1.19 16.28 -10.74
N LEU A 210 -1.04 17.45 -11.36
CA LEU A 210 -0.84 18.71 -10.62
C LEU A 210 -1.99 19.00 -9.66
N SER A 211 -3.23 18.78 -10.11
CA SER A 211 -4.42 18.97 -9.28
C SER A 211 -4.44 18.02 -8.08
N PHE A 212 -4.31 16.71 -8.29
CA PHE A 212 -4.39 15.70 -7.23
C PHE A 212 -3.31 15.87 -6.17
N ASN A 213 -2.13 16.36 -6.56
CA ASN A 213 -1.00 16.63 -5.67
C ASN A 213 -0.97 18.05 -5.10
N ASN A 214 -2.03 18.85 -5.29
CA ASN A 214 -2.12 20.25 -4.82
C ASN A 214 -0.96 21.15 -5.32
N LEU A 215 -0.42 20.87 -6.51
CA LEU A 215 0.65 21.64 -7.15
C LEU A 215 0.11 22.84 -7.96
N VAL A 216 -1.20 23.01 -7.99
CA VAL A 216 -1.89 24.13 -8.63
C VAL A 216 -3.03 24.61 -7.74
N GLU A 217 -3.24 25.93 -7.72
CA GLU A 217 -4.40 26.52 -7.04
C GLU A 217 -5.67 26.23 -7.84
N ARG A 218 -6.76 25.90 -7.13
CA ARG A 218 -8.01 25.46 -7.76
C ARG A 218 -9.20 26.08 -7.06
N ASP A 219 -10.19 26.48 -7.85
CA ASP A 219 -11.53 26.75 -7.37
C ASP A 219 -12.32 25.44 -7.26
N ILE A 220 -12.72 25.07 -6.03
CA ILE A 220 -13.51 23.87 -5.75
C ILE A 220 -15.03 24.10 -5.88
N GLY A 221 -15.44 25.36 -6.10
CA GLY A 221 -16.81 25.80 -6.21
C GLY A 221 -17.66 25.61 -4.95
N LYS A 222 -18.87 26.17 -4.99
CA LYS A 222 -19.83 26.23 -3.86
C LYS A 222 -20.13 24.89 -3.20
N ARG A 223 -20.09 23.78 -3.94
CA ARG A 223 -20.37 22.43 -3.41
C ARG A 223 -19.14 21.77 -2.80
N GLY A 224 -17.94 22.28 -3.08
CA GLY A 224 -16.70 21.87 -2.42
C GLY A 224 -16.52 22.51 -1.04
N GLU A 225 -17.14 23.68 -0.81
CA GLU A 225 -17.00 24.55 0.37
C GLU A 225 -17.66 24.05 1.66
N ALA A 226 -18.52 23.02 1.59
CA ALA A 226 -19.19 22.49 2.79
C ALA A 226 -18.19 22.08 3.87
N ASP A 227 -18.45 22.41 5.15
CA ASP A 227 -17.59 21.97 6.27
C ASP A 227 -17.64 20.45 6.39
N LYS A 228 -16.46 19.84 6.51
CA LYS A 228 -16.22 18.40 6.48
C LYS A 228 -15.73 17.90 7.84
N GLN A 229 -16.06 18.56 8.94
CA GLN A 229 -15.63 18.14 10.28
C GLN A 229 -15.93 16.65 10.56
N THR A 230 -14.96 15.93 11.12
CA THR A 230 -15.17 14.56 11.61
C THR A 230 -15.54 14.55 13.09
N TYR A 231 -16.62 13.86 13.42
CA TYR A 231 -16.93 13.51 14.81
C TYR A 231 -16.06 12.32 15.25
N LEU A 232 -14.92 12.60 15.87
CA LEU A 232 -13.92 11.59 16.26
C LEU A 232 -14.48 10.52 17.23
N SER A 233 -15.43 10.89 18.09
CA SER A 233 -16.12 9.95 18.98
C SER A 233 -16.97 8.93 18.21
N ALA A 234 -17.65 9.36 17.15
CA ALA A 234 -18.41 8.48 16.27
C ALA A 234 -17.48 7.58 15.45
N LEU A 235 -16.37 8.14 14.94
CA LEU A 235 -15.32 7.38 14.25
C LEU A 235 -14.78 6.24 15.12
N ASN A 236 -14.43 6.51 16.38
CA ASN A 236 -13.94 5.48 17.30
C ASN A 236 -14.97 4.39 17.57
N ARG A 237 -16.23 4.75 17.81
CA ARG A 237 -17.32 3.79 18.08
C ARG A 237 -17.68 2.92 16.87
N ARG A 238 -17.44 3.41 15.65
CA ARG A 238 -17.77 2.73 14.39
C ARG A 238 -16.54 2.30 13.60
N LYS A 239 -15.36 2.22 14.21
CA LYS A 239 -14.09 1.88 13.53
C LYS A 239 -14.15 0.53 12.81
N ASP A 240 -14.85 -0.46 13.39
CA ASP A 240 -15.06 -1.77 12.79
C ASP A 240 -15.65 -1.67 11.38
N LEU A 241 -16.65 -0.80 11.20
CA LEU A 241 -17.25 -0.55 9.89
C LEU A 241 -16.35 0.35 9.02
N LEU A 242 -15.87 1.45 9.59
CA LEU A 242 -15.27 2.54 8.83
C LEU A 242 -13.88 2.19 8.30
N THR A 243 -13.05 1.51 9.09
CA THR A 243 -11.68 1.15 8.70
C THR A 243 -11.54 -0.33 8.37
N ALA A 244 -12.18 -1.24 9.12
CA ALA A 244 -12.05 -2.68 8.90
C ALA A 244 -13.11 -3.29 7.96
N PHE A 245 -14.14 -2.52 7.59
CA PHE A 245 -15.27 -3.00 6.77
C PHE A 245 -15.97 -4.25 7.30
N ILE A 246 -16.16 -4.28 8.62
CA ILE A 246 -16.82 -5.38 9.33
C ILE A 246 -18.29 -5.03 9.53
N GLY A 247 -19.16 -5.89 9.00
CA GLY A 247 -20.59 -5.90 9.29
C GLY A 247 -20.97 -7.02 10.25
N GLY A 248 -22.19 -7.53 10.13
CA GLY A 248 -22.75 -8.56 10.98
C GLY A 248 -23.24 -9.76 10.20
N LYS A 249 -23.08 -10.96 10.77
CA LYS A 249 -23.79 -12.16 10.36
C LYS A 249 -24.60 -12.70 11.54
N CYS A 250 -25.90 -12.84 11.36
CA CYS A 250 -26.80 -13.36 12.39
C CYS A 250 -26.47 -14.82 12.72
N ARG A 251 -26.24 -15.16 14.00
CA ARG A 251 -26.03 -16.54 14.44
C ARG A 251 -27.25 -17.42 14.18
N ASP A 252 -28.44 -16.87 14.37
CA ASP A 252 -29.68 -17.66 14.37
C ASP A 252 -30.19 -17.96 12.96
N CYS A 253 -30.19 -16.95 12.08
CA CYS A 253 -30.74 -17.07 10.72
C CYS A 253 -29.71 -16.92 9.60
N GLN A 254 -28.42 -16.75 9.94
CA GLN A 254 -27.30 -16.61 9.01
C GLN A 254 -27.40 -15.40 8.05
N THR A 255 -28.35 -14.49 8.26
CA THR A 255 -28.49 -13.26 7.46
C THR A 255 -27.28 -12.36 7.67
N VAL A 256 -26.67 -11.96 6.56
CA VAL A 256 -25.53 -11.04 6.50
C VAL A 256 -26.06 -9.61 6.31
N GLN A 257 -25.56 -8.67 7.11
CA GLN A 257 -25.97 -7.26 7.07
C GLN A 257 -24.79 -6.30 7.27
N ILE A 258 -24.87 -5.15 6.63
CA ILE A 258 -23.92 -4.04 6.80
C ILE A 258 -24.73 -2.73 6.73
N PRO A 259 -24.59 -1.81 7.69
CA PRO A 259 -23.82 -1.88 8.94
C PRO A 259 -24.26 -2.98 9.92
N ARG A 260 -23.35 -3.34 10.85
CA ARG A 260 -23.70 -4.16 12.02
C ARG A 260 -24.52 -3.32 13.00
N GLU A 261 -25.70 -3.81 13.34
CA GLU A 261 -26.58 -3.24 14.36
C GLU A 261 -26.99 -4.33 15.35
N ASN A 262 -27.59 -3.96 16.48
CA ASN A 262 -27.95 -4.93 17.52
C ASN A 262 -29.05 -5.89 17.09
N TYR A 263 -29.92 -5.48 16.16
CA TYR A 263 -31.01 -6.32 15.67
C TYR A 263 -30.67 -6.92 14.30
N CYS A 264 -31.09 -8.17 14.11
CA CYS A 264 -31.10 -8.77 12.79
C CYS A 264 -32.12 -8.06 11.88
N VAL A 265 -31.67 -7.65 10.69
CA VAL A 265 -32.53 -6.97 9.69
C VAL A 265 -33.53 -7.90 9.01
N ASN A 266 -33.39 -9.22 9.18
CA ASN A 266 -34.34 -10.18 8.62
C ASN A 266 -35.69 -10.07 9.36
N PRO A 267 -36.78 -9.71 8.66
CA PRO A 267 -38.10 -9.52 9.28
C PRO A 267 -38.63 -10.74 10.03
N ASP A 268 -38.26 -11.95 9.60
CA ASP A 268 -38.71 -13.20 10.21
C ASP A 268 -37.88 -13.59 11.44
N CYS A 269 -36.73 -12.94 11.67
CA CYS A 269 -35.83 -13.25 12.77
C CYS A 269 -35.88 -12.18 13.86
N GLY A 270 -35.53 -10.92 13.55
CA GLY A 270 -35.54 -9.82 14.51
C GLY A 270 -34.71 -10.04 15.79
N ALA A 271 -33.80 -11.03 15.83
CA ALA A 271 -33.06 -11.38 17.04
C ALA A 271 -32.13 -10.25 17.49
N LEU A 272 -32.14 -9.97 18.81
CA LEU A 272 -31.30 -8.98 19.47
C LEU A 272 -29.92 -9.58 19.82
N ASP A 273 -28.87 -8.78 19.62
CA ASP A 273 -27.46 -9.09 19.91
C ASP A 273 -26.95 -10.37 19.25
N SER A 274 -27.55 -10.76 18.12
CA SER A 274 -27.27 -12.01 17.39
C SER A 274 -26.14 -11.91 16.36
N GLN A 275 -25.52 -10.72 16.20
CA GLN A 275 -24.61 -10.43 15.09
C GLN A 275 -23.16 -10.77 15.43
N ASP A 276 -22.59 -11.77 14.77
CA ASP A 276 -21.16 -12.02 14.77
C ASP A 276 -20.43 -11.12 13.77
N PRO A 277 -19.19 -10.68 14.06
CA PRO A 277 -18.36 -9.95 13.11
C PRO A 277 -18.23 -10.70 11.78
N TYR A 278 -18.52 -10.02 10.68
CA TYR A 278 -18.38 -10.58 9.33
C TYR A 278 -17.67 -9.58 8.42
N GLU A 279 -16.59 -10.02 7.78
CA GLU A 279 -15.73 -9.16 6.95
C GLU A 279 -16.28 -9.02 5.53
N PHE A 280 -16.43 -7.77 5.06
CA PHE A 280 -16.89 -7.47 3.71
C PHE A 280 -15.76 -7.01 2.77
N SER A 281 -14.56 -6.76 3.30
CA SER A 281 -13.43 -6.15 2.57
C SER A 281 -13.02 -6.94 1.33
N ASN A 282 -13.11 -8.27 1.40
CA ASN A 282 -12.71 -9.22 0.37
C ASN A 282 -13.90 -9.80 -0.41
N LEU A 283 -15.13 -9.35 -0.15
CA LEU A 283 -16.31 -9.84 -0.84
C LEU A 283 -16.50 -9.13 -2.17
N SER A 284 -16.83 -9.91 -3.20
CA SER A 284 -17.37 -9.37 -4.42
C SER A 284 -18.77 -8.82 -4.19
N ALA A 285 -19.12 -7.79 -4.95
CA ALA A 285 -20.43 -7.15 -4.91
C ALA A 285 -20.96 -6.93 -6.33
N THR A 286 -22.22 -6.55 -6.43
CA THR A 286 -22.90 -6.28 -7.70
C THR A 286 -23.71 -5.00 -7.59
N VAL A 287 -23.60 -4.14 -8.60
CA VAL A 287 -24.34 -2.87 -8.68
C VAL A 287 -25.83 -3.17 -8.81
N LYS A 288 -26.65 -2.55 -7.95
CA LYS A 288 -28.12 -2.58 -8.03
C LYS A 288 -28.68 -1.30 -8.61
N THR A 289 -28.11 -0.16 -8.23
CA THR A 289 -28.42 1.15 -8.79
C THR A 289 -27.15 1.98 -8.81
N TRP A 290 -27.05 2.91 -9.75
CA TRP A 290 -25.90 3.80 -9.86
C TRP A 290 -26.32 5.17 -10.41
N THR A 291 -25.48 6.17 -10.16
CA THR A 291 -25.66 7.53 -10.67
C THR A 291 -24.28 8.12 -10.99
N ALA A 292 -24.19 8.82 -12.12
CA ALA A 292 -23.04 9.65 -12.47
C ALA A 292 -23.44 11.13 -12.36
N ASP A 293 -23.09 11.74 -11.24
CA ASP A 293 -23.47 13.12 -10.94
C ASP A 293 -22.33 14.10 -11.28
N ARG A 294 -22.62 15.08 -12.14
CA ARG A 294 -21.70 16.18 -12.46
C ARG A 294 -21.85 17.39 -11.53
N LEU A 295 -22.86 17.37 -10.66
CA LEU A 295 -23.17 18.46 -9.76
C LEU A 295 -22.39 18.33 -8.45
N THR A 296 -22.35 17.15 -7.87
CA THR A 296 -21.56 16.87 -6.65
C THR A 296 -20.08 17.12 -6.90
N PHE A 297 -19.42 17.75 -5.93
CA PHE A 297 -17.98 17.96 -5.96
C PHE A 297 -17.25 16.60 -5.87
N ASP A 298 -16.45 16.30 -6.87
CA ASP A 298 -15.50 15.20 -6.89
C ASP A 298 -14.19 15.70 -7.52
N TRP A 299 -13.07 15.16 -7.08
CA TRP A 299 -11.76 15.52 -7.63
C TRP A 299 -11.59 15.04 -9.09
N ASN A 300 -12.25 13.95 -9.45
CA ASN A 300 -12.25 13.38 -10.79
C ASN A 300 -13.70 13.25 -11.32
N PRO A 301 -14.37 14.39 -11.65
CA PRO A 301 -15.78 14.39 -12.01
C PRO A 301 -16.06 13.56 -13.28
N PRO A 302 -17.26 12.93 -13.40
CA PRO A 302 -18.39 12.99 -12.46
C PRO A 302 -18.20 12.12 -11.20
N ALA A 303 -18.95 12.45 -10.14
CA ALA A 303 -19.06 11.63 -8.95
C ALA A 303 -19.92 10.38 -9.26
N TYR A 304 -19.35 9.19 -9.10
CA TYR A 304 -20.08 7.93 -9.23
C TYR A 304 -20.44 7.37 -7.86
N PHE A 305 -21.71 7.05 -7.64
CA PHE A 305 -22.17 6.39 -6.42
C PHE A 305 -23.44 5.58 -6.67
N GLY A 306 -23.72 4.62 -5.80
CA GLY A 306 -24.85 3.73 -5.99
C GLY A 306 -25.01 2.68 -4.90
N LEU A 307 -26.06 1.87 -5.02
CA LEU A 307 -26.31 0.75 -4.13
C LEU A 307 -25.60 -0.50 -4.66
N VAL A 308 -24.75 -1.10 -3.84
CA VAL A 308 -24.14 -2.41 -4.13
C VAL A 308 -24.73 -3.49 -3.22
N GLU A 309 -24.84 -4.71 -3.75
CA GLU A 309 -25.20 -5.91 -3.00
C GLU A 309 -24.01 -6.86 -2.96
N PHE A 310 -23.62 -7.30 -1.76
CA PHE A 310 -22.49 -8.21 -1.58
C PHE A 310 -22.90 -9.67 -1.80
N GLU A 311 -21.95 -10.49 -2.22
CA GLU A 311 -22.14 -11.94 -2.25
C GLU A 311 -22.38 -12.46 -0.83
N GLY A 312 -23.45 -13.25 -0.64
CA GLY A 312 -23.92 -13.68 0.67
C GLY A 312 -24.93 -12.75 1.36
N GLY A 313 -25.16 -11.54 0.81
CA GLY A 313 -26.16 -10.59 1.29
C GLY A 313 -25.56 -9.34 1.93
N GLY A 314 -26.44 -8.41 2.30
CA GLY A 314 -26.05 -7.06 2.72
C GLY A 314 -25.99 -6.09 1.54
N ARG A 315 -26.48 -4.88 1.77
CA ARG A 315 -26.51 -3.81 0.76
C ARG A 315 -25.97 -2.53 1.38
N LEU A 316 -25.16 -1.80 0.62
CA LEU A 316 -24.59 -0.54 1.07
C LEU A 316 -24.59 0.49 -0.05
N MET A 317 -24.95 1.73 0.27
CA MET A 317 -24.71 2.87 -0.61
C MET A 317 -23.23 3.22 -0.57
N MET A 318 -22.57 3.22 -1.72
CA MET A 318 -21.13 3.41 -1.82
C MET A 318 -20.77 4.37 -2.94
N ASP A 319 -19.67 5.10 -2.75
CA ASP A 319 -19.00 5.78 -3.86
C ASP A 319 -18.27 4.74 -4.69
N PHE A 320 -18.24 4.96 -5.99
CA PHE A 320 -17.46 4.18 -6.91
C PHE A 320 -16.19 4.95 -7.28
N THR A 321 -15.10 4.23 -7.49
CA THR A 321 -13.83 4.79 -7.94
C THR A 321 -13.34 4.02 -9.16
N GLU A 322 -12.38 4.60 -9.88
CA GLU A 322 -11.74 3.96 -11.05
C GLU A 322 -12.72 3.66 -12.21
N VAL A 323 -13.91 4.26 -12.21
CA VAL A 323 -14.92 4.11 -13.27
C VAL A 323 -14.58 4.98 -14.49
N GLU A 324 -14.80 4.45 -15.70
CA GLU A 324 -14.85 5.24 -16.93
C GLU A 324 -16.28 5.39 -17.45
N ALA A 325 -16.51 6.45 -18.23
CA ALA A 325 -17.82 6.69 -18.82
C ALA A 325 -18.24 5.50 -19.69
N GLY A 326 -19.40 4.90 -19.38
CA GLY A 326 -19.95 3.77 -20.11
C GLY A 326 -19.47 2.39 -19.66
N GLN A 327 -18.57 2.30 -18.66
CA GLN A 327 -18.09 1.00 -18.14
C GLN A 327 -18.86 0.47 -16.93
N ILE A 328 -19.85 1.24 -16.45
CA ILE A 328 -20.66 0.85 -15.31
C ILE A 328 -22.13 0.75 -15.69
N ASP A 329 -22.75 -0.36 -15.30
CA ASP A 329 -24.19 -0.53 -15.35
C ASP A 329 -24.70 -1.37 -14.16
N THR A 330 -26.01 -1.51 -14.06
CA THR A 330 -26.66 -2.46 -13.15
C THR A 330 -26.20 -3.87 -13.46
N GLY A 331 -25.80 -4.61 -12.44
CA GLY A 331 -25.22 -5.94 -12.61
C GLY A 331 -23.70 -5.97 -12.74
N THR A 332 -23.01 -4.83 -12.91
CA THR A 332 -21.54 -4.80 -12.92
C THR A 332 -20.98 -5.36 -11.60
N LYS A 333 -19.97 -6.23 -11.72
CA LYS A 333 -19.25 -6.81 -10.59
C LYS A 333 -18.26 -5.80 -10.01
N MET A 334 -18.26 -5.71 -8.69
CA MET A 334 -17.49 -4.74 -7.93
C MET A 334 -16.65 -5.43 -6.86
N THR A 335 -15.48 -4.87 -6.57
CA THR A 335 -14.65 -5.21 -5.41
C THR A 335 -14.48 -3.96 -4.54
N MET A 336 -14.02 -4.16 -3.30
CA MET A 336 -13.88 -3.08 -2.34
C MET A 336 -12.44 -2.61 -2.26
N CYS A 337 -12.25 -1.30 -2.22
CA CYS A 337 -10.93 -0.69 -2.07
C CYS A 337 -10.97 0.41 -1.01
N PHE A 338 -9.95 0.45 -0.15
CA PHE A 338 -9.82 1.47 0.88
C PHE A 338 -9.20 2.74 0.29
N ARG A 339 -9.89 3.87 0.39
CA ARG A 339 -9.52 5.14 -0.27
C ARG A 339 -9.83 6.33 0.61
N ILE A 340 -9.25 7.48 0.26
CA ILE A 340 -9.66 8.77 0.81
C ILE A 340 -11.09 9.04 0.34
N LYS A 341 -12.01 9.14 1.31
CA LYS A 341 -13.40 9.53 1.08
C LYS A 341 -13.56 11.04 1.20
N GLN A 342 -12.82 11.67 2.11
CA GLN A 342 -12.96 13.10 2.38
C GLN A 342 -11.67 13.70 2.96
N LEU A 343 -11.35 14.92 2.53
CA LEU A 343 -10.27 15.73 3.09
C LEU A 343 -10.89 16.92 3.84
N ASP A 344 -10.56 17.08 5.13
CA ASP A 344 -10.85 18.28 5.91
C ASP A 344 -9.62 19.19 5.86
N ALA A 345 -9.59 20.10 4.88
CA ALA A 345 -8.46 21.00 4.68
C ALA A 345 -8.32 22.04 5.80
N GLN A 346 -9.42 22.42 6.47
CA GLN A 346 -9.39 23.41 7.55
C GLN A 346 -8.69 22.87 8.79
N ARG A 347 -8.82 21.56 9.05
CA ARG A 347 -8.28 20.90 10.25
C ARG A 347 -7.16 19.91 9.95
N GLY A 348 -6.81 19.71 8.67
CA GLY A 348 -5.77 18.77 8.24
C GLY A 348 -6.13 17.28 8.39
N PHE A 349 -7.41 16.92 8.48
CA PHE A 349 -7.82 15.53 8.75
C PHE A 349 -8.21 14.77 7.47
N ARG A 350 -7.64 13.58 7.27
CA ARG A 350 -7.97 12.69 6.13
C ARG A 350 -8.94 11.60 6.59
N LYS A 351 -10.13 11.55 5.97
CA LYS A 351 -11.11 10.48 6.21
C LYS A 351 -10.97 9.41 5.14
N TYR A 352 -10.68 8.20 5.59
CA TYR A 352 -10.69 7.02 4.74
C TYR A 352 -12.01 6.26 4.90
N PHE A 353 -12.47 5.68 3.80
CA PHE A 353 -13.57 4.72 3.78
C PHE A 353 -13.43 3.81 2.57
N TRP A 354 -14.19 2.72 2.57
CA TRP A 354 -14.22 1.77 1.47
C TRP A 354 -15.06 2.31 0.31
N LYS A 355 -14.53 2.21 -0.90
CA LYS A 355 -15.19 2.53 -2.17
C LYS A 355 -15.32 1.26 -3.01
N ALA A 356 -16.32 1.21 -3.88
CA ALA A 356 -16.45 0.12 -4.84
C ALA A 356 -15.65 0.43 -6.11
N THR A 357 -14.97 -0.57 -6.67
CA THR A 357 -14.28 -0.47 -7.96
C THR A 357 -14.71 -1.64 -8.86
N PRO A 358 -14.90 -1.45 -10.18
CA PRO A 358 -15.13 -2.56 -11.11
C PRO A 358 -14.08 -3.66 -10.94
N SER A 359 -14.51 -4.92 -10.94
CA SER A 359 -13.64 -6.09 -10.67
C SER A 359 -12.78 -6.51 -11.84
#